data_AF-A0A936MIJ3-F1
#
_entry.id   AF-A0A936MIJ3-F1
#
_cell.length_a   1.000
_cell.length_b   1.000
_cell.length_c   1.000
_cell.angle_alpha   90.00
_cell.angle_beta   90.00
_cell.angle_gamma   90.00
#
_symmetry.space_group_name_H-M   'P 1'
#
loop_
_entity.id
_entity.type
_entity.pdbx_description
1 polymer ?
#
loop_
_entity_poly.entity_id
_entity_poly.type
_entity_poly.pdbx_seq_one_letter_code
_entity_poly.pdbx_strand_id
1 'polypeptide(L)'
;MPNGNILAIVWEKRTADNFSSAFTDPNATSIWTEKIIEIQPNATSATIVWEWNAWDHLIQQADPAKSNYGIVKDHPERIAQNYSSGGSYSQTIDWIHLNSIDYNAELDQIMVSSYGFSEIWIIDHSTTTQQAASSTGGKHNKGGDLLYRWGNPLAYQRGDSTDRMLFHQHNATWIPKGYSDEGKIMIFNNGIGRPGGNYSSIDIINPQMVAKTGSYALQATKAFAPSRPVWSYKDPENFKAPNISGAQRLPNGNTLICNGPYGHFFEITPQKKVVWQYKSPVWHTGVATQGTTIMGNFVFRCTLYPPEYSAFTGKKLIGSEPIELNAEATNSQQPLRSVRNGIGLQ
;
A
#
# COMPACT_ATOMS: atom_id res chain seq x y z
N MET A 1 6.24 -4.64 -14.81
CA MET A 1 4.99 -4.64 -15.61
C MET A 1 5.07 -5.71 -16.69
N PRO A 2 3.94 -6.14 -17.30
CA PRO A 2 3.96 -7.20 -18.34
C PRO A 2 4.80 -6.86 -19.59
N ASN A 3 4.95 -5.57 -19.89
CA ASN A 3 5.78 -5.05 -21.00
C ASN A 3 7.29 -5.03 -20.68
N GLY A 4 7.71 -5.45 -19.48
CA GLY A 4 9.11 -5.40 -19.03
C GLY A 4 9.54 -4.07 -18.39
N ASN A 5 8.67 -3.06 -18.38
CA ASN A 5 8.94 -1.78 -17.71
C ASN A 5 8.79 -1.91 -16.19
N ILE A 6 9.35 -0.92 -15.50
CA ILE A 6 9.37 -0.80 -14.04
C ILE A 6 8.54 0.43 -13.64
N LEU A 7 7.60 0.26 -12.71
CA LEU A 7 6.97 1.39 -12.04
C LEU A 7 7.72 1.71 -10.75
N ALA A 8 7.93 3.00 -10.51
CA ALA A 8 8.55 3.48 -9.28
C ALA A 8 7.75 4.66 -8.70
N ILE A 9 7.61 4.65 -7.38
CA ILE A 9 7.25 5.84 -6.59
C ILE A 9 8.55 6.62 -6.39
N VAL A 10 8.52 7.92 -6.69
CA VAL A 10 9.64 8.83 -6.49
C VAL A 10 9.15 10.13 -5.85
N TRP A 11 10.03 10.79 -5.11
CA TRP A 11 9.73 12.10 -4.53
C TRP A 11 10.16 13.23 -5.43
N GLU A 12 9.37 14.29 -5.40
CA GLU A 12 9.68 15.56 -6.03
C GLU A 12 9.68 16.68 -4.98
N LYS A 13 10.73 17.51 -4.97
CA LYS A 13 10.81 18.65 -4.07
C LYS A 13 10.04 19.83 -4.66
N ARG A 14 9.18 20.46 -3.86
CA ARG A 14 8.52 21.73 -4.18
C ARG A 14 8.96 22.81 -3.19
N THR A 15 9.25 24.01 -3.66
CA THR A 15 9.68 25.14 -2.83
C THR A 15 8.49 26.00 -2.41
N ALA A 16 8.67 26.86 -1.41
CA ALA A 16 7.60 27.72 -0.87
C ALA A 16 6.85 28.54 -1.93
N ASP A 17 7.51 28.95 -3.02
CA ASP A 17 6.83 29.67 -4.12
C ASP A 17 5.76 28.82 -4.82
N ASN A 18 5.86 27.49 -4.73
CA ASN A 18 4.91 26.58 -5.37
C ASN A 18 3.66 26.35 -4.53
N PHE A 19 3.63 26.72 -3.24
CA PHE A 19 2.61 26.22 -2.34
C PHE A 19 2.09 27.26 -1.34
N SER A 20 0.79 27.23 -1.06
CA SER A 20 0.15 28.11 -0.06
C SER A 20 0.33 27.57 1.35
N SER A 21 0.01 28.36 2.39
CA SER A 21 0.06 28.02 3.83
C SER A 21 -0.91 26.89 4.28
N ALA A 22 -1.32 26.05 3.33
CA ALA A 22 -2.13 24.86 3.47
C ALA A 22 -1.50 23.74 4.30
N PHE A 23 -0.18 23.76 4.48
CA PHE A 23 0.56 22.73 5.21
C PHE A 23 0.64 23.07 6.69
N THR A 24 0.71 22.05 7.53
CA THR A 24 0.67 22.18 9.00
C THR A 24 1.84 22.98 9.57
N ASP A 25 2.90 23.21 8.80
CA ASP A 25 4.01 24.08 9.16
C ASP A 25 4.04 25.33 8.26
N PRO A 26 3.68 26.50 8.81
CA PRO A 26 3.70 27.76 8.07
C PRO A 26 5.13 28.25 7.76
N ASN A 27 6.17 27.63 8.34
CA ASN A 27 7.57 27.96 8.11
C ASN A 27 8.28 26.99 7.14
N ALA A 28 7.56 26.01 6.58
CA ALA A 28 8.14 25.08 5.63
C ALA A 28 8.66 25.84 4.39
N THR A 29 9.95 25.70 4.09
CA THR A 29 10.58 26.30 2.90
C THR A 29 10.56 25.37 1.69
N SER A 30 10.31 24.08 1.93
CA SER A 30 10.09 23.07 0.91
C SER A 30 9.28 21.90 1.45
N ILE A 31 8.59 21.20 0.55
CA ILE A 31 7.88 19.95 0.82
C ILE A 31 8.26 18.89 -0.22
N TRP A 32 8.13 17.61 0.12
CA TRP A 32 8.18 16.52 -0.86
C TRP A 32 6.77 16.10 -1.23
N THR A 33 6.55 15.97 -2.53
CA THR A 33 5.34 15.40 -3.11
C THR A 33 5.69 14.11 -3.83
N GLU A 34 4.65 13.38 -4.19
CA GLU A 34 4.76 12.04 -4.76
C GLU A 34 4.58 12.09 -6.27
N LYS A 35 5.42 11.32 -6.96
CA LYS A 35 5.41 11.12 -8.40
C LYS A 35 5.51 9.62 -8.68
N ILE A 36 4.84 9.17 -9.73
CA ILE A 36 4.95 7.81 -10.25
C ILE A 36 5.60 7.91 -11.63
N ILE A 37 6.61 7.09 -11.88
CA ILE A 37 7.27 7.00 -13.18
C ILE A 37 7.25 5.57 -13.70
N GLU A 38 7.03 5.43 -15.01
CA GLU A 38 7.30 4.20 -15.74
C GLU A 38 8.66 4.30 -16.41
N ILE A 39 9.52 3.33 -16.11
CA ILE A 39 10.89 3.27 -16.57
C ILE A 39 11.02 2.09 -17.53
N GLN A 40 11.43 2.38 -18.76
CA GLN A 40 11.86 1.38 -19.71
C GLN A 40 13.37 1.12 -19.53
N PRO A 41 13.78 -0.05 -19.03
CA PRO A 41 15.19 -0.40 -18.95
C PRO A 41 15.75 -0.71 -20.35
N ASN A 42 16.97 -0.23 -20.61
CA ASN A 42 17.82 -0.62 -21.74
C ASN A 42 19.04 -1.38 -21.20
N ALA A 43 19.92 -1.86 -22.08
CA ALA A 43 21.07 -2.68 -21.68
C ALA A 43 21.98 -2.02 -20.61
N THR A 44 22.15 -0.70 -20.66
CA THR A 44 23.02 0.07 -19.75
C THR A 44 22.42 1.38 -19.27
N SER A 45 21.19 1.70 -19.66
CA SER A 45 20.51 2.96 -19.35
C SER A 45 19.03 2.71 -19.09
N ALA A 46 18.30 3.76 -18.74
CA ALA A 46 16.85 3.68 -18.61
C ALA A 46 16.20 4.98 -19.09
N THR A 47 14.98 4.88 -19.60
CA THR A 47 14.21 6.02 -20.09
C THR A 47 12.89 6.08 -19.34
N ILE A 48 12.53 7.26 -18.84
CA ILE A 48 11.19 7.50 -18.31
C ILE A 48 10.24 7.65 -19.50
N VAL A 49 9.27 6.75 -19.61
CA VAL A 49 8.34 6.69 -20.76
C VAL A 49 6.93 7.15 -20.41
N TRP A 50 6.61 7.23 -19.12
CA TRP A 50 5.37 7.78 -18.60
C TRP A 50 5.59 8.34 -17.20
N GLU A 51 4.80 9.35 -16.81
CA GLU A 51 4.81 9.88 -15.45
C GLU A 51 3.47 10.48 -15.04
N TRP A 52 3.23 10.48 -13.73
CA TRP A 52 2.10 11.12 -13.05
C TRP A 52 2.59 11.82 -11.79
N ASN A 53 2.15 13.05 -11.53
CA ASN A 53 2.53 13.82 -10.35
C ASN A 53 1.30 14.14 -9.50
N ALA A 54 1.31 13.79 -8.21
CA ALA A 54 0.22 14.14 -7.30
C ALA A 54 -0.05 15.66 -7.25
N TRP A 55 0.98 16.46 -7.54
CA TRP A 55 0.94 17.92 -7.58
C TRP A 55 -0.07 18.48 -8.59
N ASP A 56 -0.24 17.81 -9.73
CA ASP A 56 -1.12 18.26 -10.82
C ASP A 56 -2.61 18.04 -10.48
N HIS A 57 -2.89 17.31 -9.39
CA HIS A 57 -4.24 16.92 -8.97
C HIS A 57 -4.65 17.46 -7.60
N LEU A 58 -3.92 18.47 -7.09
CA LEU A 58 -4.24 19.13 -5.83
C LEU A 58 -5.44 20.06 -5.97
N ILE A 59 -6.25 20.12 -4.91
CA ILE A 59 -7.35 21.08 -4.74
C ILE A 59 -7.28 21.73 -3.36
N GLN A 60 -7.66 23.00 -3.30
CA GLN A 60 -7.82 23.72 -2.03
C GLN A 60 -9.08 24.60 -2.07
N GLN A 61 -9.64 24.91 -0.91
CA GLN A 61 -10.89 25.68 -0.77
C GLN A 61 -10.74 26.95 0.08
N ALA A 62 -9.50 27.36 0.36
CA ALA A 62 -9.16 28.48 1.24
C ALA A 62 -8.98 29.80 0.48
N ASP A 63 -8.31 29.78 -0.67
CA ASP A 63 -7.98 30.97 -1.45
C ASP A 63 -8.61 30.93 -2.85
N PRO A 64 -9.72 31.66 -3.10
CA PRO A 64 -10.39 31.69 -4.40
C PRO A 64 -9.58 32.35 -5.52
N ALA A 65 -8.46 33.01 -5.23
CA ALA A 65 -7.60 33.61 -6.25
C ALA A 65 -6.62 32.61 -6.89
N LYS A 66 -6.45 31.40 -6.33
CA LYS A 66 -5.54 30.37 -6.87
C LYS A 66 -6.24 29.52 -7.92
N SER A 67 -5.47 29.05 -8.90
CA SER A 67 -5.96 28.22 -10.01
C SER A 67 -6.52 26.86 -9.59
N ASN A 68 -6.08 26.33 -8.44
CA ASN A 68 -6.54 25.07 -7.87
C ASN A 68 -7.66 25.24 -6.83
N TYR A 69 -8.35 26.38 -6.83
CA TYR A 69 -9.50 26.60 -5.96
C TYR A 69 -10.71 25.76 -6.40
N GLY A 70 -11.34 25.10 -5.44
CA GLY A 70 -12.65 24.47 -5.60
C GLY A 70 -13.15 23.87 -4.30
N ILE A 71 -14.45 23.56 -4.24
CA ILE A 71 -15.04 22.96 -3.03
C ILE A 71 -14.64 21.48 -2.98
N VAL A 72 -13.85 21.09 -1.98
CA VAL A 72 -13.24 19.75 -1.90
C VAL A 72 -14.27 18.63 -2.01
N LYS A 73 -15.42 18.75 -1.34
CA LYS A 73 -16.49 17.74 -1.35
C LYS A 73 -17.06 17.46 -2.75
N ASP A 74 -16.99 18.45 -3.64
CA ASP A 74 -17.54 18.41 -4.99
C ASP A 74 -16.53 17.80 -5.99
N HIS A 75 -15.27 17.64 -5.58
CA HIS A 75 -14.15 17.11 -6.37
C HIS A 75 -13.49 15.88 -5.72
N PRO A 76 -14.21 14.77 -5.53
CA PRO A 76 -13.69 13.54 -4.92
C PRO A 76 -12.50 12.94 -5.68
N GLU A 77 -12.35 13.26 -6.96
CA GLU A 77 -11.25 12.88 -7.84
C GLU A 77 -9.94 13.65 -7.58
N ARG A 78 -9.98 14.71 -6.77
CA ARG A 78 -8.83 15.57 -6.45
C ARG A 78 -8.29 15.35 -5.03
N ILE A 79 -7.03 15.74 -4.81
CA ILE A 79 -6.32 15.55 -3.55
C ILE A 79 -6.37 16.86 -2.75
N ALA A 80 -7.00 16.83 -1.58
CA ALA A 80 -7.13 18.01 -0.73
C ALA A 80 -5.78 18.41 -0.13
N GLN A 81 -5.26 19.57 -0.53
CA GLN A 81 -3.94 20.07 -0.12
C GLN A 81 -3.86 20.34 1.39
N ASN A 82 -4.98 20.70 2.03
CA ASN A 82 -5.03 21.09 3.44
C ASN A 82 -5.46 19.93 4.36
N TYR A 83 -5.55 18.70 3.84
CA TYR A 83 -5.91 17.56 4.68
C TYR A 83 -4.70 17.19 5.56
N SER A 84 -4.93 17.13 6.88
CA SER A 84 -3.98 16.53 7.83
C SER A 84 -4.68 15.44 8.64
N SER A 85 -4.07 14.27 8.69
CA SER A 85 -4.48 13.23 9.63
C SER A 85 -3.90 13.59 11.00
N GLY A 86 -4.75 14.04 11.93
CA GLY A 86 -4.33 14.28 13.32
C GLY A 86 -3.62 13.05 13.90
N GLY A 87 -2.32 13.17 14.16
CA GLY A 87 -1.48 12.08 14.67
C GLY A 87 -0.07 11.97 14.07
N SER A 88 0.20 12.57 12.91
CA SER A 88 1.54 12.57 12.31
C SER A 88 2.30 13.84 12.67
N TYR A 89 3.23 13.75 13.62
CA TYR A 89 4.09 14.84 14.09
C TYR A 89 5.17 15.30 13.07
N SER A 90 5.13 14.82 11.82
CA SER A 90 6.18 15.02 10.79
C SER A 90 5.64 15.47 9.41
N GLN A 91 4.36 15.85 9.29
CA GLN A 91 3.72 16.15 7.99
C GLN A 91 4.19 17.44 7.30
N THR A 92 5.23 18.10 7.80
CA THR A 92 5.69 19.36 7.22
C THR A 92 6.42 19.14 5.89
N ILE A 93 6.98 17.94 5.68
CA ILE A 93 7.85 17.63 4.54
C ILE A 93 7.42 16.36 3.77
N ASP A 94 6.85 15.34 4.43
CA ASP A 94 6.37 14.09 3.80
C ASP A 94 4.92 13.81 4.22
N TRP A 95 3.98 14.33 3.44
CA TRP A 95 2.57 14.47 3.82
C TRP A 95 1.66 13.42 3.15
N ILE A 96 2.01 12.95 1.95
CA ILE A 96 1.28 11.87 1.26
C ILE A 96 1.83 10.50 1.67
N HIS A 97 3.15 10.33 1.64
CA HIS A 97 3.87 9.11 1.97
C HIS A 97 3.28 7.88 1.25
N LEU A 98 3.52 7.79 -0.06
CA LEU A 98 3.14 6.61 -0.83
C LEU A 98 4.06 5.43 -0.47
N ASN A 99 3.48 4.29 -0.07
CA ASN A 99 4.25 3.16 0.46
C ASN A 99 3.99 1.82 -0.22
N SER A 100 3.08 1.79 -1.20
CA SER A 100 2.94 0.66 -2.11
C SER A 100 2.45 1.12 -3.47
N ILE A 101 2.86 0.39 -4.51
CA ILE A 101 2.39 0.55 -5.87
C ILE A 101 2.06 -0.85 -6.42
N ASP A 102 0.93 -0.96 -7.10
CA ASP A 102 0.51 -2.18 -7.79
C ASP A 102 -0.07 -1.81 -9.16
N TYR A 103 0.06 -2.70 -10.15
CA TYR A 103 -0.41 -2.47 -11.51
C TYR A 103 -1.36 -3.57 -11.96
N ASN A 104 -2.56 -3.18 -12.38
CA ASN A 104 -3.54 -4.09 -12.94
C ASN A 104 -3.54 -3.99 -14.46
N ALA A 105 -2.92 -4.99 -15.12
CA ALA A 105 -2.79 -5.03 -16.57
C ALA A 105 -4.12 -5.24 -17.32
N GLU A 106 -5.13 -5.87 -16.70
CA GLU A 106 -6.44 -6.05 -17.35
C GLU A 106 -7.22 -4.73 -17.38
N LEU A 107 -7.02 -3.87 -16.37
CA LEU A 107 -7.69 -2.57 -16.27
C LEU A 107 -6.86 -1.42 -16.86
N ASP A 108 -5.54 -1.61 -17.00
CA ASP A 108 -4.54 -0.58 -17.26
C ASP A 108 -4.58 0.54 -16.21
N GLN A 109 -4.48 0.14 -14.95
CA GLN A 109 -4.60 1.03 -13.79
C GLN A 109 -3.48 0.79 -12.80
N ILE A 110 -3.09 1.88 -12.13
CA ILE A 110 -2.13 1.85 -11.03
C ILE A 110 -2.87 2.12 -9.73
N MET A 111 -2.59 1.32 -8.71
CA MET A 111 -3.03 1.58 -7.34
C MET A 111 -1.83 1.95 -6.48
N VAL A 112 -2.02 2.96 -5.63
CA VAL A 112 -1.06 3.35 -4.61
C VAL A 112 -1.70 3.45 -3.23
N SER A 113 -0.90 3.26 -2.19
CA SER A 113 -1.32 3.42 -0.79
C SER A 113 -0.68 4.67 -0.20
N SER A 114 -1.48 5.64 0.21
CA SER A 114 -1.05 6.85 0.93
C SER A 114 -1.22 6.67 2.43
N TYR A 115 -0.09 6.59 3.14
CA TYR A 115 -0.06 6.51 4.59
C TYR A 115 -0.61 7.80 5.23
N GLY A 116 -0.23 8.96 4.68
CA GLY A 116 -0.58 10.27 5.23
C GLY A 116 -2.07 10.60 5.11
N PHE A 117 -2.72 10.13 4.05
CA PHE A 117 -4.16 10.29 3.87
C PHE A 117 -4.96 9.15 4.52
N SER A 118 -4.31 8.05 4.86
CA SER A 118 -4.98 6.80 5.21
C SER A 118 -5.97 6.36 4.13
N GLU A 119 -5.50 6.39 2.88
CA GLU A 119 -6.28 6.01 1.71
C GLU A 119 -5.45 5.18 0.75
N ILE A 120 -6.13 4.33 -0.02
CA ILE A 120 -5.63 3.86 -1.31
C ILE A 120 -6.20 4.74 -2.42
N TRP A 121 -5.44 4.92 -3.50
CA TRP A 121 -5.84 5.66 -4.69
C TRP A 121 -5.62 4.81 -5.94
N ILE A 122 -6.51 4.95 -6.93
CA ILE A 122 -6.38 4.30 -8.24
C ILE A 122 -6.40 5.38 -9.32
N ILE A 123 -5.44 5.30 -10.25
CA ILE A 123 -5.26 6.26 -11.36
C ILE A 123 -5.24 5.54 -12.71
N ASP A 124 -5.57 6.29 -13.76
CA ASP A 124 -5.61 5.81 -15.14
C ASP A 124 -4.19 5.79 -15.76
N HIS A 125 -3.66 4.59 -16.01
CA HIS A 125 -2.36 4.44 -16.65
C HIS A 125 -2.44 4.48 -18.19
N SER A 126 -3.63 4.37 -18.77
CA SER A 126 -3.82 4.44 -20.24
C SER A 126 -3.60 5.84 -20.83
N THR A 127 -3.24 6.80 -19.99
CA THR A 127 -2.93 8.18 -20.34
C THR A 127 -1.54 8.31 -20.96
N THR A 128 -1.31 9.33 -21.80
CA THR A 128 0.05 9.84 -22.01
C THR A 128 0.49 10.68 -20.80
N THR A 129 1.79 10.96 -20.64
CA THR A 129 2.28 11.91 -19.61
C THR A 129 1.52 13.25 -19.62
N GLN A 130 1.23 13.79 -20.79
CA GLN A 130 0.50 15.07 -20.90
C GLN A 130 -0.96 14.94 -20.44
N GLN A 131 -1.61 13.82 -20.74
CA GLN A 131 -2.96 13.55 -20.25
C GLN A 131 -2.96 13.30 -18.74
N ALA A 132 -1.97 12.56 -18.24
CA ALA A 132 -1.77 12.28 -16.82
C ALA A 132 -1.61 13.58 -16.02
N ALA A 133 -0.94 14.61 -16.54
CA ALA A 133 -0.83 15.92 -15.90
C ALA A 133 -2.12 16.78 -15.98
N SER A 134 -3.22 16.25 -16.51
CA SER A 134 -4.47 16.96 -16.75
C SER A 134 -5.69 16.23 -16.17
N SER A 135 -6.88 16.80 -16.37
CA SER A 135 -8.17 16.19 -15.99
C SER A 135 -8.93 15.54 -17.15
N THR A 136 -8.30 15.39 -18.31
CA THR A 136 -8.93 14.84 -19.52
C THR A 136 -8.01 13.85 -20.23
N GLY A 137 -8.61 12.97 -21.04
CA GLY A 137 -7.88 11.88 -21.70
C GLY A 137 -7.76 10.61 -20.86
N GLY A 138 -7.00 9.65 -21.38
CA GLY A 138 -7.06 8.26 -20.94
C GLY A 138 -8.39 7.59 -21.31
N LYS A 139 -8.48 6.29 -21.05
CA LYS A 139 -9.66 5.44 -21.28
C LYS A 139 -10.89 5.93 -20.51
N HIS A 140 -10.67 6.61 -19.38
CA HIS A 140 -11.75 7.09 -18.52
C HIS A 140 -12.07 8.58 -18.70
N ASN A 141 -11.38 9.29 -19.59
CA ASN A 141 -11.50 10.72 -19.80
C ASN A 141 -11.38 11.54 -18.49
N LYS A 142 -10.43 11.12 -17.64
CA LYS A 142 -10.13 11.73 -16.35
C LYS A 142 -8.69 12.24 -16.25
N GLY A 143 -7.87 12.04 -17.29
CA GLY A 143 -6.45 12.33 -17.21
C GLY A 143 -5.83 11.61 -16.02
N GLY A 144 -5.04 12.31 -15.20
CA GLY A 144 -4.47 11.75 -13.98
C GLY A 144 -5.32 11.94 -12.72
N ASP A 145 -6.54 12.47 -12.82
CA ASP A 145 -7.41 12.56 -11.64
C ASP A 145 -7.75 11.16 -11.09
N LEU A 146 -8.00 11.07 -9.79
CA LEU A 146 -8.24 9.79 -9.13
C LEU A 146 -9.51 9.14 -9.69
N LEU A 147 -9.39 7.92 -10.20
CA LEU A 147 -10.54 7.09 -10.61
C LEU A 147 -11.30 6.56 -9.40
N TYR A 148 -10.57 6.28 -8.32
CA TYR A 148 -11.10 5.73 -7.09
C TYR A 148 -10.20 6.06 -5.90
N ARG A 149 -10.81 6.18 -4.73
CA ARG A 149 -10.12 6.28 -3.45
C ARG A 149 -10.91 5.58 -2.36
N TRP A 150 -10.22 5.02 -1.37
CA TRP A 150 -10.89 4.33 -0.27
C TRP A 150 -10.07 4.40 1.02
N GLY A 151 -10.75 4.51 2.16
CA GLY A 151 -10.13 4.42 3.48
C GLY A 151 -10.52 5.54 4.42
N ASN A 152 -10.60 6.78 3.94
CA ASN A 152 -10.82 7.95 4.77
C ASN A 152 -11.68 9.02 4.08
N PRO A 153 -13.02 8.85 4.04
CA PRO A 153 -13.93 9.80 3.42
C PRO A 153 -13.85 11.25 3.92
N LEU A 154 -13.40 11.45 5.16
CA LEU A 154 -13.16 12.77 5.74
C LEU A 154 -12.11 13.56 4.95
N ALA A 155 -11.13 12.89 4.31
CA ALA A 155 -10.06 13.54 3.56
C ALA A 155 -10.54 14.33 2.34
N TYR A 156 -11.74 14.05 1.86
CA TYR A 156 -12.40 14.75 0.77
C TYR A 156 -13.85 15.15 1.13
N GLN A 157 -14.12 15.31 2.44
CA GLN A 157 -15.38 15.86 2.96
C GLN A 157 -16.65 15.12 2.49
N ARG A 158 -16.55 13.80 2.28
CA ARG A 158 -17.71 12.93 1.95
C ARG A 158 -18.03 11.90 3.03
N GLY A 159 -17.57 12.16 4.24
CA GLY A 159 -17.88 11.43 5.45
C GLY A 159 -17.22 12.10 6.64
N ASP A 160 -17.31 11.48 7.81
CA ASP A 160 -16.71 11.96 9.05
C ASP A 160 -15.72 10.94 9.64
N SER A 161 -15.28 11.17 10.88
CA SER A 161 -14.32 10.31 11.56
C SER A 161 -14.84 8.88 11.79
N THR A 162 -16.16 8.66 11.77
CA THR A 162 -16.80 7.35 11.92
C THR A 162 -16.80 6.53 10.62
N ASP A 163 -16.63 7.19 9.47
CA ASP A 163 -16.52 6.57 8.15
C ASP A 163 -15.09 6.11 7.81
N ARG A 164 -14.09 6.52 8.60
CA ARG A 164 -12.69 6.14 8.38
C ARG A 164 -12.47 4.66 8.69
N MET A 165 -11.97 3.91 7.70
CA MET A 165 -11.67 2.48 7.80
C MET A 165 -10.17 2.19 7.83
N LEU A 166 -9.36 3.01 7.16
CA LEU A 166 -7.92 2.86 7.11
C LEU A 166 -7.22 3.82 8.07
N PHE A 167 -6.12 3.33 8.63
CA PHE A 167 -5.32 4.04 9.62
C PHE A 167 -3.87 3.73 9.31
N HIS A 168 -3.26 4.58 8.48
CA HIS A 168 -1.83 4.54 8.21
C HIS A 168 -1.35 3.23 7.56
N GLN A 169 -2.15 2.71 6.63
CA GLN A 169 -1.99 1.39 5.99
C GLN A 169 -0.75 1.28 5.08
N HIS A 170 -0.36 0.05 4.80
CA HIS A 170 0.69 -0.35 3.87
C HIS A 170 0.20 -1.45 2.93
N ASN A 171 0.98 -1.71 1.87
CA ASN A 171 0.88 -2.89 1.00
C ASN A 171 -0.55 -3.17 0.50
N ALA A 172 -1.17 -2.17 -0.13
CA ALA A 172 -2.40 -2.38 -0.89
C ALA A 172 -2.06 -3.06 -2.23
N THR A 173 -2.72 -4.18 -2.54
CA THR A 173 -2.53 -4.92 -3.80
C THR A 173 -3.85 -5.50 -4.31
N TRP A 174 -3.99 -5.61 -5.64
CA TRP A 174 -5.03 -6.44 -6.22
C TRP A 174 -4.71 -7.91 -5.97
N ILE A 175 -5.73 -8.67 -5.57
CA ILE A 175 -5.60 -10.11 -5.44
C ILE A 175 -5.55 -10.71 -6.86
N PRO A 176 -4.50 -11.46 -7.21
CA PRO A 176 -4.31 -11.96 -8.58
C PRO A 176 -5.44 -12.86 -9.06
N LYS A 177 -5.58 -12.93 -10.39
CA LYS A 177 -6.48 -13.86 -11.07
C LYS A 177 -6.18 -15.32 -10.68
N GLY A 178 -7.22 -16.12 -10.47
CA GLY A 178 -7.12 -17.51 -10.06
C GLY A 178 -6.96 -17.71 -8.55
N TYR A 179 -6.90 -16.64 -7.75
CA TYR A 179 -6.82 -16.72 -6.29
C TYR A 179 -8.19 -16.52 -5.66
N SER A 180 -8.37 -17.01 -4.44
CA SER A 180 -9.55 -16.67 -3.63
C SER A 180 -9.63 -15.15 -3.46
N ASP A 181 -10.79 -14.57 -3.71
CA ASP A 181 -11.00 -13.11 -3.75
C ASP A 181 -10.31 -12.38 -4.91
N GLU A 182 -10.03 -13.07 -6.02
CA GLU A 182 -9.61 -12.49 -7.32
C GLU A 182 -10.22 -11.11 -7.61
N GLY A 183 -9.37 -10.16 -8.00
CA GLY A 183 -9.76 -8.81 -8.42
C GLY A 183 -10.19 -7.88 -7.27
N LYS A 184 -10.41 -8.41 -6.06
CA LYS A 184 -10.56 -7.58 -4.85
C LYS A 184 -9.22 -6.99 -4.43
N ILE A 185 -9.25 -6.01 -3.54
CA ILE A 185 -8.05 -5.35 -3.03
C ILE A 185 -7.78 -5.82 -1.61
N MET A 186 -6.57 -6.30 -1.34
CA MET A 186 -6.07 -6.65 -0.01
C MET A 186 -5.20 -5.49 0.52
N ILE A 187 -5.33 -5.17 1.80
CA ILE A 187 -4.67 -4.02 2.43
C ILE A 187 -4.17 -4.42 3.81
N PHE A 188 -2.92 -4.08 4.12
CA PHE A 188 -2.39 -4.18 5.49
C PHE A 188 -2.68 -2.86 6.23
N ASN A 189 -3.64 -2.85 7.14
CA ASN A 189 -4.05 -1.66 7.88
C ASN A 189 -3.31 -1.61 9.23
N ASN A 190 -2.29 -0.74 9.34
CA ASN A 190 -1.41 -0.69 10.50
C ASN A 190 -2.14 -0.31 11.80
N GLY A 191 -3.14 0.57 11.72
CA GLY A 191 -4.08 0.79 12.82
C GLY A 191 -3.69 1.89 13.81
N ILE A 192 -2.70 2.72 13.51
CA ILE A 192 -2.28 3.82 14.40
C ILE A 192 -3.43 4.81 14.57
N GLY A 193 -3.79 5.14 15.81
CA GLY A 193 -4.81 6.15 16.12
C GLY A 193 -6.24 5.71 15.78
N ARG A 194 -6.46 4.42 15.52
CA ARG A 194 -7.81 3.93 15.22
C ARG A 194 -8.71 3.90 16.46
N PRO A 195 -10.03 4.12 16.32
CA PRO A 195 -10.97 3.92 17.41
C PRO A 195 -10.90 2.50 17.98
N GLY A 196 -10.90 2.39 19.31
CA GLY A 196 -10.79 1.10 20.01
C GLY A 196 -9.36 0.62 20.28
N GLY A 197 -8.36 1.44 19.97
CA GLY A 197 -6.96 1.19 20.32
C GLY A 197 -6.10 0.73 19.13
N ASN A 198 -4.78 0.86 19.28
CA ASN A 198 -3.82 0.56 18.21
C ASN A 198 -3.72 -0.96 18.01
N TYR A 199 -4.25 -1.45 16.90
CA TYR A 199 -4.09 -2.82 16.42
C TYR A 199 -4.17 -2.90 14.89
N SER A 200 -3.45 -3.85 14.32
CA SER A 200 -3.40 -4.02 12.88
C SER A 200 -4.51 -4.95 12.37
N SER A 201 -4.92 -4.76 11.12
CA SER A 201 -5.83 -5.65 10.43
C SER A 201 -5.37 -5.93 9.00
N ILE A 202 -5.73 -7.09 8.47
CA ILE A 202 -5.71 -7.34 7.04
C ILE A 202 -7.14 -7.17 6.56
N ASP A 203 -7.36 -6.23 5.65
CA ASP A 203 -8.68 -5.86 5.16
C ASP A 203 -8.78 -6.18 3.66
N ILE A 204 -9.90 -6.77 3.24
CA ILE A 204 -10.21 -6.99 1.83
C ILE A 204 -11.45 -6.19 1.47
N ILE A 205 -11.36 -5.40 0.40
CA ILE A 205 -12.48 -4.63 -0.15
C ILE A 205 -12.82 -5.09 -1.56
N ASN A 206 -14.08 -4.97 -1.93
CA ASN A 206 -14.53 -5.16 -3.31
C ASN A 206 -14.97 -3.80 -3.90
N PRO A 207 -14.11 -3.09 -4.65
CA PRO A 207 -14.47 -1.84 -5.30
C PRO A 207 -15.69 -2.02 -6.20
N GLN A 208 -16.68 -1.14 -6.08
CA GLN A 208 -17.90 -1.23 -6.87
C GLN A 208 -17.65 -0.65 -8.28
N MET A 209 -17.08 -1.47 -9.16
CA MET A 209 -16.86 -1.13 -10.57
C MET A 209 -18.14 -1.20 -11.39
N VAL A 210 -18.36 -0.21 -12.25
CA VAL A 210 -19.43 -0.22 -13.25
C VAL A 210 -19.06 -1.20 -14.35
N ALA A 211 -19.87 -2.24 -14.56
CA ALA A 211 -19.77 -3.19 -15.67
C ALA A 211 -18.35 -3.78 -15.93
N LYS A 212 -17.49 -3.85 -14.90
CA LYS A 212 -16.07 -4.26 -15.01
C LYS A 212 -15.27 -3.46 -16.07
N THR A 213 -15.63 -2.22 -16.35
CA THR A 213 -14.96 -1.39 -17.36
C THR A 213 -13.65 -0.75 -16.87
N GLY A 214 -13.39 -0.82 -15.56
CA GLY A 214 -12.37 -0.03 -14.86
C GLY A 214 -12.90 1.29 -14.30
N SER A 215 -14.16 1.64 -14.53
CA SER A 215 -14.78 2.82 -13.90
C SER A 215 -15.47 2.46 -12.59
N TYR A 216 -15.40 3.34 -11.60
CA TYR A 216 -15.93 3.11 -10.25
C TYR A 216 -17.17 3.94 -10.02
N ALA A 217 -18.24 3.30 -9.51
CA ALA A 217 -19.50 3.99 -9.27
C ALA A 217 -19.35 4.97 -8.10
N LEU A 218 -19.72 6.23 -8.31
CA LEU A 218 -19.77 7.25 -7.28
C LEU A 218 -21.11 7.96 -7.30
N GLN A 219 -21.84 7.91 -6.18
CA GLN A 219 -23.05 8.69 -6.03
C GLN A 219 -22.69 10.12 -5.66
N ALA A 220 -23.47 11.10 -6.13
CA ALA A 220 -23.13 12.52 -6.08
C ALA A 220 -22.70 13.01 -4.68
N THR A 221 -23.32 12.53 -3.61
CA THR A 221 -23.08 12.99 -2.23
C THR A 221 -22.46 11.94 -1.31
N LYS A 222 -22.08 10.76 -1.84
CA LYS A 222 -21.50 9.67 -1.05
C LYS A 222 -20.01 9.53 -1.32
N ALA A 223 -19.31 8.97 -0.33
CA ALA A 223 -17.99 8.39 -0.51
C ALA A 223 -18.04 7.21 -1.49
N PHE A 224 -16.88 6.85 -2.04
CA PHE A 224 -16.74 5.62 -2.82
C PHE A 224 -17.05 4.39 -1.95
N ALA A 225 -17.82 3.45 -2.53
CA ALA A 225 -18.15 2.18 -1.92
C ALA A 225 -17.00 1.16 -2.07
N PRO A 226 -16.86 0.17 -1.17
CA PRO A 226 -17.80 -0.18 -0.09
C PRO A 226 -17.58 0.65 1.18
N SER A 227 -18.59 0.76 2.04
CA SER A 227 -18.43 1.45 3.35
C SER A 227 -17.66 0.63 4.38
N ARG A 228 -17.49 -0.68 4.15
CA ARG A 228 -16.79 -1.63 5.03
C ARG A 228 -16.02 -2.66 4.20
N PRO A 229 -14.94 -3.24 4.75
CA PRO A 229 -14.30 -4.39 4.13
C PRO A 229 -15.26 -5.59 4.08
N VAL A 230 -15.14 -6.38 3.01
CA VAL A 230 -15.91 -7.63 2.84
C VAL A 230 -15.33 -8.77 3.64
N TRP A 231 -14.06 -8.66 4.06
CA TRP A 231 -13.40 -9.58 4.96
C TRP A 231 -12.29 -8.85 5.73
N SER A 232 -12.09 -9.23 7.00
CA SER A 232 -10.99 -8.72 7.82
C SER A 232 -10.40 -9.80 8.72
N TYR A 233 -9.09 -9.81 8.89
CA TYR A 233 -8.39 -10.49 9.98
C TYR A 233 -7.82 -9.45 10.95
N LYS A 234 -7.99 -9.68 12.26
CA LYS A 234 -7.44 -8.84 13.32
C LYS A 234 -7.29 -9.66 14.59
N ASP A 235 -6.30 -9.29 15.40
CA ASP A 235 -6.12 -9.77 16.77
C ASP A 235 -5.66 -8.56 17.61
N PRO A 236 -6.59 -7.81 18.24
CA PRO A 236 -6.24 -6.59 18.96
C PRO A 236 -5.24 -6.75 20.10
N GLU A 237 -5.14 -7.95 20.67
CA GLU A 237 -4.25 -8.26 21.77
C GLU A 237 -2.83 -8.53 21.27
N ASN A 238 -2.70 -9.32 20.19
CA ASN A 238 -1.40 -9.87 19.77
C ASN A 238 -0.89 -9.34 18.43
N PHE A 239 -1.71 -8.69 17.60
CA PHE A 239 -1.34 -8.23 16.27
C PHE A 239 -1.28 -6.70 16.17
N LYS A 240 -0.07 -6.18 16.31
CA LYS A 240 0.24 -4.75 16.25
C LYS A 240 1.47 -4.56 15.37
N ALA A 241 1.36 -3.70 14.38
CA ALA A 241 2.41 -3.36 13.44
C ALA A 241 2.26 -1.87 13.07
N PRO A 242 2.86 -0.94 13.83
CA PRO A 242 2.65 0.49 13.61
C PRO A 242 3.12 0.98 12.23
N ASN A 243 4.10 0.32 11.63
CA ASN A 243 4.69 0.73 10.36
C ASN A 243 5.06 -0.49 9.51
N ILE A 244 5.50 -0.23 8.26
CA ILE A 244 5.93 -1.24 7.28
C ILE A 244 4.87 -2.35 7.17
N SER A 245 5.28 -3.60 6.92
CA SER A 245 4.42 -4.80 6.91
C SER A 245 3.69 -5.05 5.58
N GLY A 246 3.05 -6.21 5.50
CA GLY A 246 2.35 -6.62 4.29
C GLY A 246 1.56 -7.91 4.43
N ALA A 247 0.72 -8.18 3.45
CA ALA A 247 -0.04 -9.42 3.36
C ALA A 247 -0.18 -9.88 1.92
N GLN A 248 -0.25 -11.20 1.74
CA GLN A 248 -0.37 -11.83 0.43
C GLN A 248 -1.38 -12.98 0.52
N ARG A 249 -2.38 -12.97 -0.37
CA ARG A 249 -3.22 -14.15 -0.61
C ARG A 249 -2.39 -15.21 -1.34
N LEU A 250 -2.43 -16.44 -0.85
CA LEU A 250 -1.74 -17.59 -1.44
C LEU A 250 -2.67 -18.43 -2.33
N PRO A 251 -2.13 -19.23 -3.28
CA PRO A 251 -2.94 -20.06 -4.18
C PRO A 251 -3.84 -21.07 -3.46
N ASN A 252 -3.42 -21.56 -2.30
CA ASN A 252 -4.18 -22.49 -1.47
C ASN A 252 -5.36 -21.82 -0.70
N GLY A 253 -5.56 -20.51 -0.88
CA GLY A 253 -6.56 -19.71 -0.17
C GLY A 253 -6.11 -19.16 1.18
N ASN A 254 -4.94 -19.55 1.70
CA ASN A 254 -4.39 -18.99 2.93
C ASN A 254 -3.88 -17.56 2.70
N THR A 255 -3.62 -16.84 3.79
CA THR A 255 -3.02 -15.50 3.74
C THR A 255 -1.71 -15.51 4.53
N LEU A 256 -0.61 -15.18 3.85
CA LEU A 256 0.68 -14.92 4.48
C LEU A 256 0.72 -13.46 4.94
N ILE A 257 1.15 -13.24 6.18
CA ILE A 257 1.18 -11.93 6.82
C ILE A 257 2.60 -11.67 7.31
N CYS A 258 3.14 -10.50 6.97
CA CYS A 258 4.37 -9.95 7.53
C CYS A 258 4.01 -8.95 8.63
N ASN A 259 4.24 -9.27 9.89
CA ASN A 259 4.29 -8.29 10.97
C ASN A 259 5.71 -7.71 11.04
N GLY A 260 5.94 -6.69 10.21
CA GLY A 260 7.27 -6.19 9.87
C GLY A 260 8.10 -5.68 11.05
N PRO A 261 7.57 -4.85 11.96
CA PRO A 261 8.35 -4.30 13.08
C PRO A 261 8.91 -5.35 14.04
N TYR A 262 8.33 -6.56 14.02
CA TYR A 262 8.72 -7.67 14.88
C TYR A 262 9.41 -8.81 14.11
N GLY A 263 9.57 -8.65 12.79
CA GLY A 263 10.11 -9.67 11.89
C GLY A 263 9.36 -10.99 12.01
N HIS A 264 8.06 -10.93 12.32
CA HIS A 264 7.22 -12.10 12.55
C HIS A 264 6.35 -12.32 11.33
N PHE A 265 6.45 -13.50 10.74
CA PHE A 265 5.65 -13.91 9.61
C PHE A 265 4.72 -15.03 10.06
N PHE A 266 3.49 -15.02 9.60
CA PHE A 266 2.56 -16.09 9.89
C PHE A 266 1.55 -16.28 8.77
N GLU A 267 1.13 -17.52 8.57
CA GLU A 267 0.14 -17.91 7.57
C GLU A 267 -1.15 -18.31 8.27
N ILE A 268 -2.27 -17.75 7.81
CA ILE A 268 -3.60 -18.08 8.31
C ILE A 268 -4.46 -18.75 7.25
N THR A 269 -5.32 -19.67 7.68
CA THR A 269 -6.35 -20.25 6.82
C THR A 269 -7.49 -19.26 6.54
N PRO A 270 -8.39 -19.54 5.58
CA PRO A 270 -9.62 -18.75 5.41
C PRO A 270 -10.47 -18.65 6.69
N GLN A 271 -10.39 -19.65 7.58
CA GLN A 271 -11.04 -19.66 8.89
C GLN A 271 -10.22 -18.93 9.97
N LYS A 272 -9.19 -18.17 9.58
CA LYS A 272 -8.36 -17.31 10.45
C LYS A 272 -7.56 -18.08 11.51
N LYS A 273 -7.23 -19.35 11.24
CA LYS A 273 -6.36 -20.15 12.10
C LYS A 273 -4.92 -20.02 11.63
N VAL A 274 -3.99 -19.72 12.54
CA VAL A 274 -2.56 -19.75 12.25
C VAL A 274 -2.13 -21.19 12.00
N VAL A 275 -1.50 -21.45 10.86
CA VAL A 275 -1.02 -22.80 10.45
C VAL A 275 0.49 -22.86 10.25
N TRP A 276 1.14 -21.70 10.12
CA TRP A 276 2.58 -21.57 10.04
C TRP A 276 3.01 -20.23 10.61
N GLN A 277 4.21 -20.18 11.18
CA GLN A 277 4.84 -18.94 11.58
C GLN A 277 6.36 -19.06 11.57
N TYR A 278 7.02 -17.91 11.43
CA TYR A 278 8.46 -17.78 11.47
C TYR A 278 8.83 -16.41 12.03
N LYS A 279 9.97 -16.32 12.69
CA LYS A 279 10.54 -15.05 13.13
C LYS A 279 11.91 -14.90 12.50
N SER A 280 12.15 -13.82 11.77
CA SER A 280 13.43 -13.53 11.13
C SER A 280 14.54 -13.55 12.19
N PRO A 281 15.59 -14.37 12.03
CA PRO A 281 16.75 -14.33 12.91
C PRO A 281 17.75 -13.24 12.50
N VAL A 282 17.54 -12.60 11.34
CA VAL A 282 18.42 -11.55 10.81
C VAL A 282 17.89 -10.18 11.20
N TRP A 283 18.77 -9.37 11.79
CA TRP A 283 18.50 -8.00 12.23
C TRP A 283 19.75 -7.14 12.06
N HIS A 284 19.68 -5.85 12.44
CA HIS A 284 20.73 -4.86 12.14
C HIS A 284 22.13 -5.18 12.70
N THR A 285 22.27 -6.08 13.68
CA THR A 285 23.58 -6.51 14.22
C THR A 285 24.01 -7.91 13.75
N GLY A 286 23.29 -8.53 12.81
CA GLY A 286 23.65 -9.83 12.24
C GLY A 286 22.58 -10.91 12.45
N VAL A 287 23.02 -12.16 12.58
CA VAL A 287 22.17 -13.35 12.72
C VAL A 287 22.08 -13.75 14.20
N ALA A 288 20.87 -13.94 14.71
CA ALA A 288 20.62 -14.32 16.09
C ALA A 288 20.66 -15.84 16.31
N THR A 289 20.97 -16.24 17.54
CA THR A 289 20.81 -17.62 18.03
C THR A 289 19.33 -17.96 18.21
N GLN A 290 18.94 -19.19 17.88
CA GLN A 290 17.58 -19.69 18.07
C GLN A 290 17.04 -19.40 19.48
N GLY A 291 15.79 -18.93 19.55
CA GLY A 291 15.12 -18.56 20.81
C GLY A 291 15.48 -17.18 21.36
N THR A 292 16.40 -16.45 20.73
CA THR A 292 16.77 -15.09 21.14
C THR A 292 15.63 -14.12 20.88
N THR A 293 15.28 -13.32 21.89
CA THR A 293 14.32 -12.23 21.72
C THR A 293 15.01 -11.03 21.08
N ILE A 294 14.68 -10.75 19.83
CA ILE A 294 15.21 -9.60 19.08
C ILE A 294 14.30 -8.38 19.32
N MET A 295 14.89 -7.28 19.77
CA MET A 295 14.24 -5.96 19.79
C MET A 295 14.60 -5.20 18.51
N GLY A 296 13.60 -4.61 17.84
CA GLY A 296 13.81 -3.88 16.59
C GLY A 296 14.12 -4.78 15.39
N ASN A 297 13.37 -5.87 15.24
CA ASN A 297 13.57 -6.87 14.18
C ASN A 297 12.86 -6.45 12.88
N PHE A 298 13.22 -5.30 12.32
CA PHE A 298 12.47 -4.70 11.22
C PHE A 298 12.63 -5.48 9.91
N VAL A 299 11.51 -5.93 9.36
CA VAL A 299 11.42 -6.50 8.01
C VAL A 299 10.35 -5.73 7.25
N PHE A 300 10.72 -5.14 6.10
CA PHE A 300 9.82 -4.26 5.36
C PHE A 300 8.55 -4.98 4.89
N ARG A 301 8.71 -6.13 4.22
CA ARG A 301 7.63 -6.98 3.68
C ARG A 301 8.15 -8.41 3.50
N CYS A 302 7.26 -9.40 3.47
CA CYS A 302 7.57 -10.73 2.97
C CYS A 302 6.66 -11.10 1.80
N THR A 303 7.15 -11.93 0.89
CA THR A 303 6.40 -12.43 -0.26
C THR A 303 6.79 -13.87 -0.49
N LEU A 304 5.81 -14.75 -0.60
CA LEU A 304 5.99 -16.12 -1.00
C LEU A 304 5.99 -16.19 -2.52
N TYR A 305 7.05 -16.77 -3.07
CA TYR A 305 7.11 -17.20 -4.46
C TYR A 305 6.80 -18.68 -4.51
N PRO A 306 5.75 -19.10 -5.24
CA PRO A 306 5.41 -20.51 -5.30
C PRO A 306 6.48 -21.29 -6.09
N PRO A 307 6.61 -22.62 -5.91
CA PRO A 307 7.63 -23.42 -6.60
C PRO A 307 7.61 -23.29 -8.13
N GLU A 308 6.44 -23.04 -8.71
CA GLU A 308 6.20 -22.81 -10.14
C GLU A 308 6.55 -21.38 -10.62
N TYR A 309 7.03 -20.50 -9.74
CA TYR A 309 7.44 -19.16 -10.12
C TYR A 309 8.51 -19.23 -11.22
N SER A 310 8.27 -18.53 -12.33
CA SER A 310 9.05 -18.68 -13.57
C SER A 310 10.55 -18.39 -13.38
N ALA A 311 10.91 -17.56 -12.40
CA ALA A 311 12.31 -17.29 -12.06
C ALA A 311 13.06 -18.52 -11.51
N PHE A 312 12.34 -19.57 -11.12
CA PHE A 312 12.87 -20.86 -10.68
C PHE A 312 12.94 -21.91 -11.79
N THR A 313 12.40 -21.66 -12.99
CA THR A 313 12.48 -22.58 -14.12
C THR A 313 13.94 -22.92 -14.44
N GLY A 314 14.26 -24.22 -14.54
CA GLY A 314 15.62 -24.70 -14.78
C GLY A 314 16.57 -24.53 -13.59
N LYS A 315 16.11 -24.02 -12.45
CA LYS A 315 16.89 -23.92 -11.22
C LYS A 315 16.49 -25.02 -10.24
N LYS A 316 17.48 -25.67 -9.65
CA LYS A 316 17.25 -26.63 -8.57
C LYS A 316 17.23 -25.88 -7.24
N LEU A 317 16.06 -25.81 -6.60
CA LEU A 317 15.94 -25.27 -5.25
C LEU A 317 16.37 -26.35 -4.24
N ILE A 318 17.44 -26.08 -3.50
CA ILE A 318 17.97 -26.99 -2.47
C ILE A 318 17.84 -26.26 -1.14
N GLY A 319 17.13 -26.86 -0.19
CA GLY A 319 17.08 -26.33 1.17
C GLY A 319 18.46 -26.40 1.81
N SER A 320 18.90 -25.31 2.42
CA SER A 320 20.11 -25.25 3.25
C SER A 320 19.77 -25.49 4.73
N GLU A 321 20.81 -25.44 5.56
CA GLU A 321 20.63 -25.30 7.00
C GLU A 321 19.79 -24.05 7.34
N PRO A 322 19.11 -24.05 8.50
CA PRO A 322 18.38 -22.88 8.98
C PRO A 322 19.28 -21.64 9.10
N ILE A 323 18.68 -20.46 9.00
CA ILE A 323 19.43 -19.20 9.03
C ILE A 323 19.92 -18.91 10.45
N GLU A 324 19.11 -19.21 11.46
CA GLU A 324 19.44 -18.99 12.87
C GLU A 324 20.69 -19.77 13.34
N LEU A 325 21.46 -19.15 14.24
CA LEU A 325 22.58 -19.83 14.87
C LEU A 325 22.07 -20.86 15.89
N ASN A 326 22.70 -22.04 15.95
CA ASN A 326 22.35 -23.12 16.89
C ASN A 326 20.88 -23.58 16.83
N ALA A 327 20.35 -23.77 15.61
CA ALA A 327 18.97 -24.19 15.36
C ALA A 327 18.55 -25.46 16.14
N GLU A 328 19.49 -26.33 16.49
CA GLU A 328 19.23 -27.61 17.18
C GLU A 328 19.16 -27.52 18.71
N ALA A 329 19.39 -26.36 19.33
CA ALA A 329 19.61 -26.26 20.78
C ALA A 329 18.34 -26.17 21.67
N THR A 330 17.12 -26.24 21.13
CA THR A 330 15.89 -26.20 21.95
C THR A 330 14.98 -27.39 21.71
N ASN A 331 15.25 -28.46 22.46
CA ASN A 331 14.19 -29.38 22.86
C ASN A 331 13.26 -28.65 23.85
N SER A 332 11.96 -28.72 23.57
CA SER A 332 10.81 -28.30 24.38
C SER A 332 10.29 -26.85 24.19
N GLN A 333 9.05 -26.81 23.71
CA GLN A 333 8.11 -25.68 23.58
C GLN A 333 8.18 -24.79 22.31
N GLN A 334 7.75 -25.36 21.19
CA GLN A 334 6.64 -24.90 20.32
C GLN A 334 6.77 -25.59 18.94
N PRO A 335 5.98 -26.62 18.63
CA PRO A 335 6.09 -27.34 17.36
C PRO A 335 5.31 -26.60 16.28
N LEU A 336 5.92 -25.62 15.64
CA LEU A 336 5.57 -25.28 14.27
C LEU A 336 6.85 -25.26 13.46
N ARG A 337 7.19 -26.47 12.99
CA ARG A 337 8.27 -26.72 12.03
C ARG A 337 8.16 -25.69 10.92
N SER A 338 9.30 -25.10 10.53
CA SER A 338 9.46 -24.58 9.18
C SER A 338 9.08 -25.71 8.23
N VAL A 339 7.90 -25.63 7.62
CA VAL A 339 7.55 -26.54 6.54
C VAL A 339 8.59 -26.27 5.46
N ARG A 340 9.32 -27.31 5.07
CA ARG A 340 10.41 -27.34 4.09
C ARG A 340 9.93 -26.99 2.66
N ASN A 341 9.14 -25.94 2.50
CA ASN A 341 8.68 -25.43 1.23
C ASN A 341 9.27 -24.03 1.05
N GLY A 342 10.51 -24.00 0.58
CA GLY A 342 11.12 -22.91 -0.20
C GLY A 342 10.60 -21.48 -0.01
N ILE A 343 10.53 -20.97 1.23
CA ILE A 343 10.40 -19.52 1.43
C ILE A 343 11.81 -18.97 1.24
N GLY A 344 12.15 -18.67 -0.02
CA GLY A 344 13.30 -17.83 -0.32
C GLY A 344 13.01 -16.43 0.22
N LEU A 345 13.59 -16.09 1.37
CA LEU A 345 13.80 -14.71 1.75
C LEU A 345 14.97 -14.21 0.89
N GLN A 346 14.69 -13.39 -0.12
CA GLN A 346 15.72 -12.57 -0.77
C GLN A 346 15.88 -11.26 -0.02
#